data_AF-A6G0I8-F1
#
_entry.id   AF-A6G0I8-F1
#
_cell.length_a   1.000
_cell.length_b   1.000
_cell.length_c   1.000
_cell.angle_alpha   90.00
_cell.angle_beta   90.00
_cell.angle_gamma   90.00
#
_symmetry.space_group_name_H-M   'P 1'
#
loop_
_entity.id
_entity.type
_entity.pdbx_description
1 polymer ?
#
loop_
_entity_poly.entity_id
_entity_poly.type
_entity_poly.pdbx_seq_one_letter_code
_entity_poly.pdbx_strand_id
1 'polypeptide(L)'
;MSDDLLGRVRAIIEALPETSEKLSHGSPTWWGGKRTFATFHSGSYDEGRPGVWIKLPEGAQEDLIATDPDRFYRPKYLGHKGWVGVRLVPRANWAEVESLLVEGYTTVAPKRALDQLK
;
A
#
# COMPACT_ATOMS: atom_id res chain seq x y z
N MET A 1 -8.53 19.94 -11.38
CA MET A 1 -7.66 19.79 -10.20
C MET A 1 -7.01 18.44 -10.30
N SER A 2 -5.67 18.39 -10.31
CA SER A 2 -4.91 17.14 -10.26
C SER A 2 -5.39 16.33 -9.05
N ASP A 3 -5.73 15.06 -9.28
CA ASP A 3 -6.17 14.19 -8.19
C ASP A 3 -4.96 13.91 -7.30
N ASP A 4 -4.98 14.38 -6.05
CA ASP A 4 -3.88 14.20 -5.10
C ASP A 4 -3.89 12.76 -4.56
N LEU A 5 -3.37 11.84 -5.37
CA LEU A 5 -3.30 10.42 -5.04
C LEU A 5 -2.51 10.16 -3.74
N LEU A 6 -1.41 10.89 -3.54
CA LEU A 6 -0.60 10.76 -2.32
C LEU A 6 -1.37 11.25 -1.10
N GLY A 7 -2.05 12.40 -1.21
CA GLY A 7 -2.90 12.92 -0.13
C GLY A 7 -4.01 11.95 0.29
N ARG A 8 -4.64 11.26 -0.67
CA ARG A 8 -5.65 10.23 -0.36
C ARG A 8 -5.06 9.02 0.36
N VAL A 9 -3.91 8.51 -0.11
CA VAL A 9 -3.20 7.40 0.57
C VAL A 9 -2.79 7.79 1.99
N ARG A 10 -2.28 9.01 2.17
CA ARG A 10 -1.95 9.56 3.49
C ARG A 10 -3.17 9.61 4.40
N ALA A 11 -4.27 10.19 3.94
CA ALA A 11 -5.50 10.31 4.73
C ALA A 11 -6.00 8.95 5.26
N ILE A 12 -5.92 7.90 4.43
CA ILE A 12 -6.28 6.54 4.83
C ILE A 12 -5.31 6.02 5.91
N ILE A 13 -4.00 6.11 5.68
CA ILE A 13 -3.00 5.51 6.57
C ILE A 13 -2.88 6.27 7.91
N GLU A 14 -3.01 7.59 7.88
CA GLU A 14 -2.91 8.45 9.07
C GLU A 14 -4.11 8.29 10.02
N ALA A 15 -5.24 7.74 9.52
CA ALA A 15 -6.36 7.34 10.36
C ALA A 15 -6.08 6.06 11.17
N LEU A 16 -5.04 5.29 10.79
CA LEU A 16 -4.69 4.03 11.47
C LEU A 16 -3.79 4.29 12.69
N PRO A 17 -3.98 3.54 13.80
CA PRO A 17 -3.18 3.73 15.01
C PRO A 17 -1.69 3.42 14.82
N GLU A 18 -0.82 4.16 15.50
CA GLU A 18 0.64 3.90 15.52
C GLU A 18 1.29 3.77 14.13
N THR A 19 0.82 4.55 13.16
CA THR A 19 1.48 4.68 11.85
C THR A 19 2.48 5.84 11.84
N SER A 20 3.50 5.73 10.99
CA SER A 20 4.42 6.85 10.74
C SER A 20 4.88 6.85 9.29
N GLU A 21 4.93 8.03 8.68
CA GLU A 21 5.51 8.25 7.35
C GLU A 21 6.99 8.64 7.44
N LYS A 22 7.83 8.03 6.61
CA LYS A 22 9.20 8.50 6.33
C LYS A 22 9.53 8.26 4.86
N LEU A 23 10.51 9.01 4.34
CA LEU A 23 11.07 8.71 3.03
C LEU A 23 11.97 7.48 3.11
N SER A 24 11.76 6.53 2.20
CA SER A 24 12.65 5.39 1.97
C SER A 24 13.03 5.38 0.49
N HIS A 25 14.32 5.46 0.20
CA HIS A 25 14.84 5.58 -1.17
C HIS A 25 14.12 6.66 -2.01
N GLY A 26 13.79 7.80 -1.39
CA GLY A 26 13.10 8.93 -2.02
C GLY A 26 11.58 8.78 -2.19
N SER A 27 11.00 7.66 -1.76
CA SER A 27 9.56 7.38 -1.85
C SER A 27 8.88 7.46 -0.48
N PRO A 28 7.70 8.09 -0.34
CA PRO A 28 6.89 8.04 0.88
C PRO A 28 6.60 6.59 1.26
N THR A 29 6.94 6.23 2.49
CA THR A 29 6.81 4.87 3.03
C THR A 29 6.22 4.94 4.43
N TRP A 30 5.37 3.97 4.76
CA TRP A 30 4.66 3.91 6.04
C TRP A 30 5.02 2.67 6.85
N TRP A 31 5.19 2.89 8.14
CA TRP A 31 5.41 1.88 9.16
C TRP A 31 4.14 1.70 10.00
N GLY A 32 3.79 0.44 10.30
CA GLY A 32 2.84 0.09 11.36
C GLY A 32 3.66 -0.45 12.54
N GLY A 33 3.91 0.38 13.54
CA GLY A 33 4.92 0.11 14.56
C GLY A 33 6.34 0.08 13.99
N LYS A 34 7.02 -1.07 14.05
CA LYS A 34 8.46 -1.19 13.69
C LYS A 34 8.71 -1.66 12.25
N ARG A 35 7.67 -2.04 11.51
CA ARG A 35 7.78 -2.69 10.20
C ARG A 35 7.04 -1.88 9.14
N THR A 36 7.57 -1.83 7.93
CA THR A 36 6.94 -1.17 6.78
C THR A 36 5.83 -2.01 6.18
N PHE A 37 4.78 -1.36 5.69
CA PHE A 37 3.69 -2.05 4.99
C PHE A 37 3.20 -1.36 3.72
N ALA A 38 3.51 -0.08 3.52
CA ALA A 38 3.10 0.64 2.31
C ALA A 38 4.22 1.56 1.81
N THR A 39 4.37 1.67 0.49
CA THR A 39 5.27 2.63 -0.17
C THR A 39 4.60 3.19 -1.42
N PHE A 40 4.42 4.50 -1.47
CA PHE A 40 3.85 5.19 -2.64
C PHE A 40 4.94 5.51 -3.65
N HIS A 41 4.63 5.42 -4.95
CA HIS A 41 5.48 5.93 -6.01
C HIS A 41 4.67 6.70 -7.05
N SER A 42 5.26 7.75 -7.61
CA SER A 42 4.67 8.57 -8.67
C SER A 42 4.87 8.00 -10.08
N GLY A 43 5.32 6.75 -10.19
CA GLY A 43 5.47 6.03 -11.48
C GLY A 43 6.88 5.59 -11.83
N SER A 44 7.86 5.90 -10.96
CA SER A 44 9.27 5.48 -11.09
C SER A 44 9.47 3.96 -11.23
N TYR A 45 8.48 3.15 -10.82
CA TYR A 45 8.59 1.69 -10.82
C TYR A 45 7.57 0.97 -11.71
N ASP A 46 6.73 1.69 -12.46
CA ASP A 46 5.67 1.11 -13.30
C ASP A 46 5.29 2.02 -14.47
N GLU A 47 6.26 2.29 -15.37
CA GLU A 47 6.01 2.98 -16.65
C GLU A 47 5.30 4.35 -16.50
N GLY A 48 5.59 5.09 -15.44
CA GLY A 48 4.97 6.38 -15.17
C GLY A 48 3.57 6.30 -14.54
N ARG A 49 3.05 5.09 -14.27
CA ARG A 49 1.77 4.91 -13.57
C ARG A 49 1.98 5.00 -12.06
N PRO A 50 1.32 5.95 -11.36
CA PRO A 50 1.42 6.05 -9.92
C PRO A 50 0.77 4.85 -9.24
N GLY A 51 1.29 4.48 -8.08
CA GLY A 51 0.86 3.29 -7.37
C GLY A 51 1.33 3.26 -5.93
N VAL A 52 0.85 2.25 -5.20
CA VAL A 52 1.31 1.93 -3.86
C VAL A 52 1.73 0.46 -3.82
N TRP A 53 2.91 0.20 -3.28
CA TRP A 53 3.33 -1.15 -2.93
C TRP A 53 2.84 -1.45 -1.53
N ILE A 54 2.13 -2.55 -1.35
CA ILE A 54 1.53 -2.94 -0.08
C ILE A 54 2.04 -4.32 0.31
N LYS A 55 2.53 -4.49 1.54
CA LYS A 55 2.80 -5.81 2.12
C LYS A 55 1.47 -6.49 2.40
N LEU A 56 1.22 -7.64 1.80
CA LEU A 56 0.01 -8.43 2.06
C LEU A 56 0.34 -9.81 2.63
N PRO A 57 -0.65 -10.55 3.18
CA PRO A 57 -0.50 -11.95 3.56
C PRO A 57 0.01 -12.83 2.42
N GLU A 58 0.55 -13.98 2.78
CA GLU A 58 0.98 -14.98 1.79
C GLU A 58 -0.21 -15.45 0.93
N GLY A 59 0.01 -15.64 -0.37
CA GLY A 59 -1.02 -16.01 -1.36
C GLY A 59 -1.77 -14.83 -1.98
N ALA A 60 -1.93 -13.72 -1.25
CA ALA A 60 -2.70 -12.56 -1.74
C ALA A 60 -2.10 -11.92 -3.01
N GLN A 61 -0.77 -12.00 -3.20
CA GLN A 61 -0.13 -11.43 -4.38
C GLN A 61 -0.58 -12.13 -5.67
N GLU A 62 -0.52 -13.44 -5.69
CA GLU A 62 -0.86 -14.27 -6.83
C GLU A 62 -2.35 -14.14 -7.15
N ASP A 63 -3.22 -14.17 -6.13
CA ASP A 63 -4.67 -14.06 -6.29
C ASP A 63 -5.10 -12.70 -6.87
N LEU A 64 -4.55 -11.60 -6.34
CA LEU A 64 -4.86 -10.26 -6.84
C LEU A 64 -4.37 -10.06 -8.28
N ILE A 65 -3.15 -10.50 -8.60
CA ILE A 65 -2.61 -10.40 -9.96
C ILE A 65 -3.43 -11.25 -10.94
N ALA A 66 -3.88 -12.44 -10.53
CA ALA A 66 -4.73 -13.28 -11.35
C ALA A 66 -6.12 -12.68 -11.58
N THR A 67 -6.65 -11.95 -10.59
CA THR A 67 -7.97 -11.31 -10.66
C THR A 67 -7.97 -10.09 -11.57
N ASP A 68 -6.96 -9.22 -11.46
CA ASP A 68 -6.86 -8.00 -12.27
C ASP A 68 -5.38 -7.60 -12.50
N PRO A 69 -4.71 -8.16 -13.53
CA PRO A 69 -3.31 -7.85 -13.82
C PRO A 69 -3.08 -6.43 -14.36
N ASP A 70 -4.15 -5.74 -14.76
CA ASP A 70 -4.10 -4.34 -15.18
C ASP A 70 -4.01 -3.40 -13.98
N ARG A 71 -4.45 -3.83 -12.79
CA ARG A 71 -4.37 -3.05 -11.54
C ARG A 71 -3.31 -3.55 -10.58
N PHE A 72 -3.07 -4.86 -10.55
CA PHE A 72 -2.17 -5.51 -9.62
C PHE A 72 -0.97 -6.09 -10.33
N TYR A 73 0.21 -5.96 -9.72
CA TYR A 73 1.44 -6.49 -10.28
C TYR A 73 2.44 -6.84 -9.19
N ARG A 74 3.44 -7.65 -9.57
CA ARG A 74 4.56 -8.01 -8.69
C ARG A 74 5.62 -6.90 -8.72
N PRO A 75 5.90 -6.19 -7.61
CA PRO A 75 6.95 -5.18 -7.55
C PRO A 75 8.34 -5.77 -7.82
N LYS A 76 9.17 -5.05 -8.59
CA LYS A 76 10.52 -5.51 -8.98
C LYS A 76 11.41 -5.92 -7.81
N TYR A 77 11.36 -5.18 -6.69
CA TYR A 77 12.27 -5.38 -5.55
C TYR A 77 11.61 -6.03 -4.34
N LEU A 78 10.33 -5.76 -4.08
CA LEU A 78 9.63 -6.28 -2.90
C LEU A 78 8.68 -7.43 -3.23
N GLY A 79 8.48 -7.74 -4.50
CA GLY A 79 7.56 -8.79 -4.94
C GLY A 79 7.90 -10.16 -4.34
N HIS A 80 9.18 -10.53 -4.29
CA HIS A 80 9.64 -11.78 -3.68
C HIS A 80 9.43 -11.85 -2.15
N LYS A 81 9.10 -10.72 -1.51
CA LYS A 81 8.75 -10.65 -0.08
C LYS A 81 7.23 -10.60 0.14
N GLY A 82 6.44 -10.93 -0.90
CA GLY A 82 4.98 -10.90 -0.86
C GLY A 82 4.41 -9.48 -0.75
N TRP A 83 5.05 -8.50 -1.38
CA TRP A 83 4.45 -7.18 -1.57
C TRP A 83 3.73 -7.12 -2.91
N VAL A 84 2.61 -6.41 -2.99
CA VAL A 84 1.81 -6.25 -4.21
C VAL A 84 1.83 -4.79 -4.63
N GLY A 85 2.04 -4.55 -5.92
CA GLY A 85 1.87 -3.21 -6.50
C GLY A 85 0.42 -2.99 -6.88
N VAL A 86 -0.17 -1.91 -6.39
CA VAL A 86 -1.54 -1.48 -6.68
C VAL A 86 -1.48 -0.17 -7.46
N ARG A 87 -1.89 -0.20 -8.73
CA ARG A 87 -1.94 1.01 -9.57
C ARG A 87 -3.10 1.91 -9.18
N LEU A 88 -2.83 3.19 -9.00
CA LEU A 88 -3.83 4.20 -8.68
C LEU A 88 -4.33 4.84 -9.98
N VAL A 89 -5.18 4.09 -10.70
CA VAL A 89 -5.77 4.51 -11.97
C VAL A 89 -6.81 5.64 -11.78
N PRO A 90 -7.15 6.44 -12.80
CA PRO A 90 -8.09 7.56 -12.67
C PRO A 90 -9.48 7.24 -12.13
N ARG A 91 -9.89 5.96 -12.14
CA ARG A 91 -11.15 5.46 -11.55
C ARG A 91 -10.89 4.36 -10.51
N ALA A 92 -9.78 4.46 -9.78
CA ALA A 92 -9.46 3.50 -8.74
C ALA A 92 -10.62 3.38 -7.74
N ASN A 93 -10.99 2.15 -7.41
CA ASN A 93 -11.92 1.88 -6.33
C ASN A 93 -11.21 2.17 -5.01
N TRP A 94 -11.43 3.35 -4.44
CA TRP A 94 -10.75 3.78 -3.22
C TRP A 94 -11.13 2.97 -1.99
N ALA A 95 -12.35 2.40 -1.94
CA ALA A 95 -12.73 1.51 -0.85
C ALA A 95 -11.90 0.20 -0.88
N GLU A 96 -11.57 -0.29 -2.06
CA GLU A 96 -10.68 -1.45 -2.22
C GLU A 96 -9.23 -1.10 -1.88
N VAL A 97 -8.74 0.07 -2.33
CA VAL A 97 -7.39 0.55 -1.96
C VAL A 97 -7.28 0.71 -0.45
N GLU A 98 -8.30 1.27 0.20
CA GLU A 98 -8.38 1.39 1.66
C GLU A 98 -8.34 0.01 2.33
N SER A 99 -9.17 -0.94 1.87
CA SER A 99 -9.17 -2.31 2.40
C SER A 99 -7.79 -2.96 2.31
N LEU A 100 -7.09 -2.81 1.18
CA LEU A 100 -5.75 -3.37 1.00
C LEU A 100 -4.71 -2.68 1.89
N LEU A 101 -4.79 -1.36 2.06
CA LEU A 101 -3.91 -0.61 2.97
C LEU A 101 -4.10 -1.02 4.43
N VAL A 102 -5.36 -1.20 4.85
CA VAL A 102 -5.72 -1.69 6.18
C VAL A 102 -5.22 -3.12 6.37
N GLU A 103 -5.46 -4.01 5.40
CA GLU A 103 -4.96 -5.38 5.44
C GLU A 103 -3.44 -5.40 5.59
N GLY A 104 -2.72 -4.63 4.76
CA GLY A 104 -1.27 -4.54 4.85
C GLY A 104 -0.77 -4.00 6.18
N TYR A 105 -1.43 -2.99 6.72
CA TYR A 105 -1.17 -2.49 8.07
C TYR A 105 -1.33 -3.59 9.11
N THR A 106 -2.43 -4.37 9.06
CA THR A 106 -2.69 -5.41 10.06
C THR A 106 -1.65 -6.53 10.05
N THR A 107 -0.99 -6.79 8.91
CA THR A 107 0.11 -7.77 8.84
C THR A 107 1.34 -7.36 9.64
N VAL A 108 1.56 -6.06 9.83
CA VAL A 108 2.78 -5.52 10.43
C VAL A 108 2.59 -4.91 11.82
N ALA A 109 1.39 -4.39 12.09
CA ALA A 109 1.08 -3.61 13.27
C ALA A 109 1.26 -4.40 14.58
N PRO A 110 1.69 -3.74 15.67
CA PRO A 110 1.75 -4.38 16.98
C PRO A 110 0.35 -4.62 17.54
N LYS A 111 0.18 -5.66 18.36
CA LYS A 111 -1.11 -6.03 18.96
C LYS A 111 -1.87 -4.85 19.59
N ARG A 112 -1.17 -4.01 20.36
CA ARG A 112 -1.76 -2.83 21.01
C ARG A 112 -2.37 -1.81 20.03
N ALA A 113 -1.88 -1.75 18.80
CA ALA A 113 -2.40 -0.86 17.77
C ALA A 113 -3.63 -1.48 17.08
N LEU A 114 -3.60 -2.80 16.87
CA LEU A 114 -4.77 -3.56 16.40
C LEU A 114 -5.94 -3.48 17.38
N ASP A 115 -5.68 -3.53 18.68
CA ASP A 115 -6.72 -3.41 19.72
C ASP A 115 -7.43 -2.01 19.72
N GLN A 116 -6.88 -1.02 18.99
CA GLN A 116 -7.46 0.31 18.82
C GLN A 116 -8.28 0.46 17.53
N LEU A 117 -8.22 -0.51 16.61
CA LEU A 117 -9.13 -0.59 15.46
C LEU A 117 -10.48 -1.10 15.99
N LYS A 118 -11.41 -0.17 16.29
CA LYS A 118 -12.77 -0.48 16.74
C LYS A 118 -13.79 -0.17 15.66
#